data_AF-A0A831V1C7-F1
#
_entry.id   AF-A0A831V1C7-F1
#
_cell.length_a   1.000
_cell.length_b   1.000
_cell.length_c   1.000
_cell.angle_alpha   90.00
_cell.angle_beta   90.00
_cell.angle_gamma   90.00
#
_symmetry.space_group_name_H-M   'P 1'
#
loop_
_entity.id
_entity.type
_entity.pdbx_description
1 polymer ?
#
loop_
_entity_poly.entity_id
_entity_poly.type
_entity_poly.pdbx_seq_one_letter_code
_entity_poly.pdbx_strand_id
1 'polypeptide(L)'
;MATMPAACSRVWSTICPRPARSCAFRQTTNDPRDGRPLMLWQTLRRLFGGHSSASVDIPVETWRRLCAEQPELADLCDEEVERLRQLAGRFLAGRPFYAAGGMDLSDAAQMRIAALAVLPVLGLDLGWLDSIRSVVVYPDAFEVDHEEIDESGVVHEVRDLRAGEAWSHGTLVLSWADVQAGLDPEMATSVVVHEVAHFIDGANGAENGFPPLGKHHDRVRWTADFQAAFDRLAAVVDAGDEPLIDPYAATNPAEFFAVLSEYFFRLPEVLSDFDPSLYRHLARFYAQDPLARMAPRIDRKAAGNNGPSRA
;
A
#
# COMPACT_ATOMS: atom_id res chain seq x y z
N MET A 1 30.24 -5.51 18.56
CA MET A 1 30.38 -4.36 17.63
C MET A 1 30.59 -4.94 16.24
N ALA A 2 29.50 -5.21 15.53
CA ALA A 2 29.54 -5.70 14.16
C ALA A 2 28.84 -4.63 13.31
N THR A 3 29.61 -4.02 12.43
CA THR A 3 29.19 -3.04 11.43
C THR A 3 28.36 -3.73 10.35
N MET A 4 27.12 -3.27 10.13
CA MET A 4 26.29 -3.68 8.99
C MET A 4 26.78 -2.96 7.71
N PRO A 5 26.76 -3.62 6.53
CA PRO A 5 27.24 -3.02 5.29
C PRO A 5 26.18 -2.09 4.67
N ALA A 6 26.66 -0.94 4.19
CA ALA A 6 25.91 0.09 3.48
C ALA A 6 25.62 -0.33 2.03
N ALA A 7 24.35 -0.50 1.67
CA ALA A 7 23.89 -0.58 0.28
C ALA A 7 22.36 -0.40 0.18
N CYS A 8 21.83 0.74 0.59
CA CYS A 8 20.41 1.08 0.38
C CYS A 8 20.32 2.58 0.08
N SER A 9 20.44 2.98 -1.20
CA SER A 9 20.35 4.42 -1.57
C SER A 9 20.23 4.69 -3.08
N ARG A 10 20.47 3.72 -3.98
CA ARG A 10 20.51 4.02 -5.43
C ARG A 10 19.33 3.49 -6.21
N VAL A 11 18.16 4.13 -6.06
CA VAL A 11 17.15 4.14 -7.13
C VAL A 11 16.52 5.53 -7.32
N TRP A 12 16.41 6.40 -6.30
CA TRP A 12 15.63 7.65 -6.42
C TRP A 12 16.39 8.98 -6.21
N SER A 13 17.72 8.99 -6.04
CA SER A 13 18.47 10.23 -5.70
C SER A 13 18.76 11.19 -6.86
N THR A 14 18.18 11.05 -8.06
CA THR A 14 18.67 11.81 -9.23
C THR A 14 17.84 13.03 -9.63
N ILE A 15 16.70 13.35 -9.02
CA ILE A 15 15.90 14.50 -9.48
C ILE A 15 15.09 15.12 -8.33
N CYS A 16 15.61 16.15 -7.65
CA CYS A 16 14.77 17.21 -7.05
C CYS A 16 15.59 18.45 -6.62
N PRO A 17 15.22 19.67 -7.09
CA PRO A 17 15.67 20.92 -6.49
C PRO A 17 14.74 21.35 -5.32
N ARG A 18 15.34 22.01 -4.31
CA ARG A 18 14.75 22.50 -3.05
C ARG A 18 13.39 23.23 -3.20
N PRO A 19 12.43 23.06 -2.26
CA PRO A 19 11.19 23.81 -2.29
C PRO A 19 11.31 25.19 -1.62
N ALA A 20 10.60 26.17 -2.19
CA ALA A 20 10.43 27.51 -1.63
C ALA A 20 9.00 27.70 -1.09
N ARG A 21 8.93 27.98 0.22
CA ARG A 21 7.97 28.80 0.99
C ARG A 21 6.48 28.90 0.57
N SER A 22 5.65 28.40 1.49
CA SER A 22 4.40 28.97 2.05
C SER A 22 3.30 29.48 1.10
N CYS A 23 2.11 28.87 1.18
CA CYS A 23 0.87 29.57 0.87
C CYS A 23 -0.26 29.19 1.83
N ALA A 24 -1.04 30.20 2.20
CA ALA A 24 -1.99 30.20 3.29
C ALA A 24 -3.41 29.77 2.85
N PHE A 25 -4.06 29.08 3.77
CA PHE A 25 -5.45 28.63 3.78
C PHE A 25 -6.45 29.78 3.50
N ARG A 26 -7.37 29.59 2.55
CA ARG A 26 -8.55 30.44 2.39
C ARG A 26 -9.77 29.60 2.01
N GLN A 27 -10.76 29.58 2.91
CA GLN A 27 -12.06 28.96 2.73
C GLN A 27 -12.94 29.79 1.79
N THR A 28 -13.69 29.13 0.91
CA THR A 28 -14.83 29.72 0.19
C THR A 28 -16.06 28.83 0.31
N THR A 29 -17.21 29.48 0.39
CA THR A 29 -18.51 28.99 0.83
C THR A 29 -19.40 28.54 -0.34
N ASN A 30 -20.22 27.48 -0.14
CA ASN A 30 -21.26 27.01 -1.06
C ASN A 30 -22.54 27.90 -1.06
N ASP A 31 -23.19 28.05 -2.23
CA ASP A 31 -24.63 28.37 -2.37
C ASP A 31 -25.27 27.37 -3.36
N PRO A 32 -26.37 26.69 -2.98
CA PRO A 32 -27.07 25.72 -3.82
C PRO A 32 -28.20 26.38 -4.63
N ARG A 33 -28.35 25.96 -5.90
CA ARG A 33 -29.63 25.91 -6.65
C ARG A 33 -29.35 25.48 -8.09
N ASP A 34 -29.80 24.28 -8.47
CA ASP A 34 -30.61 24.05 -9.66
C ASP A 34 -31.05 22.56 -9.74
N GLY A 35 -32.37 22.35 -9.84
CA GLY A 35 -33.01 21.06 -10.14
C GLY A 35 -33.60 21.12 -11.54
N ARG A 36 -33.66 20.06 -12.34
CA ARG A 36 -34.48 18.82 -12.30
C ARG A 36 -34.32 18.13 -13.70
N PRO A 37 -35.01 17.02 -14.08
CA PRO A 37 -35.21 15.70 -13.47
C PRO A 37 -34.97 14.53 -14.50
N LEU A 38 -35.36 13.29 -14.14
CA LEU A 38 -35.50 12.03 -14.93
C LEU A 38 -34.22 11.15 -14.97
N MET A 39 -34.21 9.82 -14.79
CA MET A 39 -35.23 8.79 -14.63
C MET A 39 -34.57 7.50 -14.07
N LEU A 40 -35.17 6.92 -13.03
CA LEU A 40 -35.59 5.51 -12.96
C LEU A 40 -34.59 4.33 -13.13
N TRP A 41 -33.39 4.33 -12.53
CA TRP A 41 -32.62 3.07 -12.36
C TRP A 41 -32.03 2.80 -10.96
N GLN A 42 -32.24 3.67 -9.98
CA GLN A 42 -31.62 3.54 -8.65
C GLN A 42 -32.41 2.74 -7.60
N THR A 43 -33.63 2.26 -7.90
CA THR A 43 -34.51 1.64 -6.88
C THR A 43 -34.68 0.12 -7.03
N LEU A 44 -33.99 -0.54 -7.97
CA LEU A 44 -34.05 -2.01 -8.14
C LEU A 44 -32.71 -2.74 -7.93
N ARG A 45 -31.65 -2.08 -7.44
CA ARG A 45 -30.40 -2.74 -6.99
C ARG A 45 -30.29 -2.91 -5.46
N ARG A 46 -31.27 -2.42 -4.68
CA ARG A 46 -31.25 -2.49 -3.21
C ARG A 46 -32.04 -3.64 -2.59
N LEU A 47 -32.63 -4.53 -3.39
CA LEU A 47 -33.39 -5.68 -2.87
C LEU A 47 -32.98 -7.05 -3.42
N PHE A 48 -32.05 -7.13 -4.39
CA PHE A 48 -31.46 -8.39 -4.88
C PHE A 48 -29.99 -8.22 -5.33
N GLY A 49 -29.17 -7.56 -4.50
CA GLY A 49 -27.72 -7.47 -4.72
C GLY A 49 -26.98 -8.62 -4.02
N GLY A 50 -27.18 -9.85 -4.49
CA GLY A 50 -26.27 -10.94 -4.13
C GLY A 50 -24.88 -10.55 -4.61
N HIS A 51 -23.93 -10.37 -3.68
CA HIS A 51 -22.52 -10.30 -4.03
C HIS A 51 -22.23 -11.59 -4.81
N SER A 52 -21.85 -11.49 -6.09
CA SER A 52 -21.47 -12.66 -6.86
C SER A 52 -20.42 -13.42 -6.05
N SER A 53 -20.74 -14.66 -5.66
CA SER A 53 -19.84 -15.59 -4.97
C SER A 53 -18.73 -16.12 -5.88
N ALA A 54 -18.45 -15.42 -6.98
CA ALA A 54 -17.47 -15.83 -7.95
C ALA A 54 -16.08 -15.72 -7.31
N SER A 55 -15.35 -16.83 -7.37
CA SER A 55 -13.97 -16.92 -6.92
C SER A 55 -13.22 -17.76 -7.95
N VAL A 56 -12.02 -17.32 -8.32
CA VAL A 56 -11.07 -18.19 -9.02
C VAL A 56 -10.61 -19.27 -8.05
N ASP A 57 -10.56 -20.52 -8.50
CA ASP A 57 -9.98 -21.60 -7.73
C ASP A 57 -8.46 -21.57 -7.87
N ILE A 58 -7.77 -21.32 -6.77
CA ILE A 58 -6.32 -21.25 -6.72
C ILE A 58 -5.79 -22.58 -6.17
N PRO A 59 -4.98 -23.35 -6.93
CA PRO A 59 -4.42 -24.60 -6.46
C PRO A 59 -3.61 -24.44 -5.18
N VAL A 60 -3.93 -25.24 -4.16
CA VAL A 60 -3.37 -25.13 -2.80
C VAL A 60 -1.84 -25.20 -2.80
N GLU A 61 -1.25 -26.12 -3.56
CA GLU A 61 0.20 -26.30 -3.60
C GLU A 61 0.93 -25.11 -4.26
N THR A 62 0.35 -24.55 -5.33
CA THR A 62 0.88 -23.35 -5.98
C THR A 62 0.78 -22.15 -5.03
N TRP A 63 -0.35 -22.01 -4.34
CA TRP A 63 -0.58 -20.93 -3.38
C TRP A 63 0.39 -20.98 -2.19
N ARG A 64 0.58 -22.16 -1.60
CA ARG A 64 1.51 -22.35 -0.48
C ARG A 64 2.94 -22.02 -0.88
N ARG A 65 3.36 -22.42 -2.08
CA ARG A 65 4.68 -22.06 -2.61
C ARG A 65 4.83 -20.55 -2.74
N LEU A 66 3.84 -19.87 -3.33
CA LEU A 66 3.84 -18.42 -3.46
C LEU A 66 3.95 -17.72 -2.11
N CYS A 67 3.19 -18.16 -1.10
CA CYS A 67 3.26 -17.58 0.24
C CYS A 67 4.63 -17.80 0.90
N ALA A 68 5.25 -18.97 0.69
CA ALA A 68 6.58 -19.25 1.23
C ALA A 68 7.70 -18.45 0.54
N GLU A 69 7.53 -18.09 -0.72
CA GLU A 69 8.51 -17.33 -1.52
C GLU A 69 8.36 -15.81 -1.36
N GLN A 70 7.17 -15.31 -0.98
CA GLN A 70 6.91 -13.88 -0.81
C GLN A 70 7.17 -13.47 0.64
N PRO A 71 8.12 -12.55 0.92
CA PRO A 71 8.53 -12.28 2.31
C PRO A 71 7.41 -11.79 3.24
N GLU A 72 6.48 -10.95 2.77
CA GLU A 72 5.30 -10.47 3.52
C GLU A 72 4.36 -11.60 3.96
N LEU A 73 4.37 -12.72 3.24
CA LEU A 73 3.42 -13.82 3.39
C LEU A 73 4.03 -15.02 4.10
N ALA A 74 5.37 -15.07 4.21
CA ALA A 74 6.11 -16.24 4.67
C ALA A 74 5.83 -16.62 6.14
N ASP A 75 5.39 -15.65 6.95
CA ASP A 75 5.12 -15.83 8.38
C ASP A 75 3.63 -15.98 8.73
N LEU A 76 2.75 -16.07 7.72
CA LEU A 76 1.32 -16.35 7.93
C LEU A 76 1.09 -17.79 8.43
N CYS A 77 0.15 -17.98 9.36
CA CYS A 77 -0.25 -19.32 9.78
C CYS A 77 -1.13 -20.01 8.71
N ASP A 78 -1.33 -21.32 8.83
CA ASP A 78 -2.11 -22.10 7.84
C ASP A 78 -3.54 -21.55 7.66
N GLU A 79 -4.18 -21.10 8.75
CA GLU A 79 -5.50 -20.47 8.68
C GLU A 79 -5.48 -19.13 7.95
N GLU A 80 -4.44 -18.31 8.17
CA GLU A 80 -4.26 -17.03 7.49
C GLU A 80 -3.95 -17.23 5.99
N VAL A 81 -3.09 -18.19 5.65
CA VAL A 81 -2.77 -18.58 4.28
C VAL A 81 -4.03 -19.00 3.52
N GLU A 82 -4.89 -19.81 4.12
CA GLU A 82 -6.15 -20.24 3.49
C GLU A 82 -7.15 -19.09 3.35
N ARG A 83 -7.27 -18.22 4.36
CA ARG A 83 -8.13 -17.03 4.26
C ARG A 83 -7.65 -16.07 3.17
N LEU A 84 -6.34 -15.84 3.08
CA LEU A 84 -5.73 -15.02 2.04
C LEU A 84 -6.00 -15.62 0.66
N ARG A 85 -5.92 -16.95 0.50
CA ARG A 85 -6.26 -17.66 -0.75
C ARG A 85 -7.69 -17.36 -1.21
N GLN A 86 -8.64 -17.44 -0.29
CA GLN A 86 -10.06 -17.18 -0.57
C GLN A 86 -10.32 -15.70 -0.89
N LEU A 87 -9.59 -14.77 -0.26
CA LEU A 87 -9.66 -13.35 -0.59
C LEU A 87 -9.08 -13.08 -1.99
N ALA A 88 -7.90 -13.62 -2.29
CA ALA A 88 -7.24 -13.48 -3.59
C ALA A 88 -8.08 -14.08 -4.72
N GLY A 89 -8.68 -15.26 -4.52
CA GLY A 89 -9.57 -15.87 -5.51
C GLY A 89 -10.79 -15.00 -5.83
N ARG A 90 -11.39 -14.36 -4.82
CA ARG A 90 -12.47 -13.39 -5.01
C ARG A 90 -11.98 -12.09 -5.66
N PHE A 91 -10.79 -11.62 -5.32
CA PHE A 91 -10.19 -10.44 -5.92
C PHE A 91 -9.97 -10.63 -7.43
N LEU A 92 -9.38 -11.75 -7.82
CA LEU A 92 -9.15 -12.16 -9.22
C LEU A 92 -10.46 -12.32 -9.99
N ALA A 93 -11.49 -12.93 -9.39
CA ALA A 93 -12.78 -13.10 -10.05
C ALA A 93 -13.56 -11.79 -10.22
N GLY A 94 -13.36 -10.83 -9.32
CA GLY A 94 -14.10 -9.57 -9.29
C GLY A 94 -13.53 -8.47 -10.18
N ARG A 95 -12.27 -8.59 -10.62
CA ARG A 95 -11.53 -7.50 -11.28
C ARG A 95 -10.71 -8.04 -12.44
N PRO A 96 -10.80 -7.44 -13.64
CA PRO A 96 -9.91 -7.79 -14.74
C PRO A 96 -8.49 -7.29 -14.50
N PHE A 97 -7.52 -8.07 -14.97
CA PHE A 97 -6.10 -7.73 -15.04
C PHE A 97 -5.71 -7.47 -16.49
N TYR A 98 -4.97 -6.40 -16.74
CA TYR A 98 -4.50 -6.01 -18.05
C TYR A 98 -2.98 -5.91 -18.07
N ALA A 99 -2.37 -6.49 -19.09
CA ALA A 99 -0.97 -6.25 -19.39
C ALA A 99 -0.85 -5.01 -20.29
N ALA A 100 0.11 -4.15 -20.00
CA ALA A 100 0.46 -2.98 -20.80
C ALA A 100 1.92 -3.04 -21.25
N GLY A 101 2.32 -2.16 -22.17
CA GLY A 101 3.71 -2.08 -22.63
C GLY A 101 4.22 -3.33 -23.37
N GLY A 102 3.33 -4.16 -23.93
CA GLY A 102 3.71 -5.40 -24.62
C GLY A 102 4.14 -6.55 -23.71
N MET A 103 3.98 -6.41 -22.39
CA MET A 103 4.19 -7.48 -21.43
C MET A 103 3.16 -8.60 -21.60
N ASP A 104 3.58 -9.84 -21.34
CA ASP A 104 2.65 -10.97 -21.14
C ASP A 104 2.44 -11.20 -19.63
N LEU A 105 1.20 -11.05 -19.17
CA LEU A 105 0.87 -11.11 -17.74
C LEU A 105 0.38 -12.52 -17.36
N SER A 106 1.32 -13.35 -16.93
CA SER A 106 1.05 -14.73 -16.51
C SER A 106 0.08 -14.85 -15.33
N ASP A 107 -0.60 -15.99 -15.22
CA ASP A 107 -1.47 -16.31 -14.08
C ASP A 107 -0.72 -16.26 -12.74
N ALA A 108 0.56 -16.65 -12.72
CA ALA A 108 1.40 -16.59 -11.52
C ALA A 108 1.66 -15.14 -11.08
N ALA A 109 1.85 -14.22 -12.03
CA ALA A 109 2.00 -12.80 -11.75
C ALA A 109 0.70 -12.19 -11.19
N GLN A 110 -0.44 -12.50 -11.83
CA GLN A 110 -1.75 -12.05 -11.33
C GLN A 110 -2.03 -12.59 -9.93
N MET A 111 -1.71 -13.86 -9.67
CA MET A 111 -1.86 -14.49 -8.35
C MET A 111 -1.01 -13.80 -7.29
N ARG A 112 0.24 -13.45 -7.60
CA ARG A 112 1.14 -12.71 -6.68
C ARG A 112 0.60 -11.33 -6.36
N ILE A 113 0.21 -10.57 -7.39
CA ILE A 113 -0.38 -9.25 -7.21
C ILE A 113 -1.66 -9.34 -6.37
N ALA A 114 -2.54 -10.30 -6.66
CA ALA A 114 -3.77 -10.48 -5.87
C ALA A 114 -3.46 -10.83 -4.40
N ALA A 115 -2.47 -11.68 -4.14
CA ALA A 115 -2.05 -12.04 -2.79
C ALA A 115 -1.56 -10.82 -1.99
N LEU A 116 -0.72 -9.99 -2.61
CA LEU A 116 -0.22 -8.77 -1.99
C LEU A 116 -1.32 -7.72 -1.82
N ALA A 117 -2.21 -7.56 -2.80
CA ALA A 117 -3.28 -6.59 -2.74
C ALA A 117 -4.30 -6.89 -1.64
N VAL A 118 -4.59 -8.17 -1.38
CA VAL A 118 -5.54 -8.56 -0.32
C VAL A 118 -4.90 -8.70 1.06
N LEU A 119 -3.57 -8.66 1.18
CA LEU A 119 -2.88 -8.77 2.47
C LEU A 119 -3.27 -7.65 3.46
N PRO A 120 -3.29 -6.36 3.08
CA PRO A 120 -3.73 -5.28 3.98
C PRO A 120 -5.14 -5.50 4.55
N VAL A 121 -6.02 -6.14 3.78
CA VAL A 121 -7.41 -6.37 4.17
C VAL A 121 -7.68 -7.77 4.74
N LEU A 122 -6.64 -8.57 5.02
CA LEU A 122 -6.79 -9.93 5.59
C LEU A 122 -7.49 -9.93 6.96
N GLY A 123 -7.13 -8.97 7.82
CA GLY A 123 -7.78 -8.71 9.11
C GLY A 123 -9.06 -7.87 9.00
N LEU A 124 -9.37 -7.37 7.80
CA LEU A 124 -10.51 -6.51 7.49
C LEU A 124 -11.53 -7.26 6.61
N ASP A 125 -12.17 -6.53 5.69
CA ASP A 125 -13.10 -7.05 4.71
C ASP A 125 -12.65 -6.70 3.29
N LEU A 126 -12.96 -7.56 2.31
CA LEU A 126 -12.57 -7.33 0.92
C LEU A 126 -13.23 -6.06 0.32
N GLY A 127 -14.36 -5.62 0.87
CA GLY A 127 -15.07 -4.41 0.45
C GLY A 127 -14.25 -3.12 0.60
N TRP A 128 -13.18 -3.14 1.41
CA TRP A 128 -12.20 -2.05 1.44
C TRP A 128 -11.51 -1.81 0.09
N LEU A 129 -11.51 -2.82 -0.80
CA LEU A 129 -10.91 -2.76 -2.13
C LEU A 129 -11.96 -2.57 -3.23
N ASP A 130 -13.22 -2.25 -2.91
CA ASP A 130 -14.30 -2.11 -3.91
C ASP A 130 -14.10 -0.93 -4.87
N SER A 131 -13.35 0.08 -4.43
CA SER A 131 -12.90 1.20 -5.27
C SER A 131 -11.94 0.74 -6.36
N ILE A 132 -11.19 -0.36 -6.15
CA ILE A 132 -10.34 -0.97 -7.18
C ILE A 132 -11.24 -1.79 -8.12
N ARG A 133 -11.38 -1.32 -9.35
CA ARG A 133 -12.18 -1.87 -10.44
C ARG A 133 -11.38 -2.72 -11.41
N SER A 134 -10.09 -2.43 -11.60
CA SER A 134 -9.18 -3.15 -12.51
C SER A 134 -7.73 -3.02 -12.07
N VAL A 135 -6.88 -3.92 -12.57
CA VAL A 135 -5.43 -3.87 -12.37
C VAL A 135 -4.73 -3.76 -13.72
N VAL A 136 -3.80 -2.84 -13.87
CA VAL A 136 -2.97 -2.67 -15.07
C VAL A 136 -1.51 -2.83 -14.69
N VAL A 137 -0.79 -3.68 -15.42
CA VAL A 137 0.61 -4.01 -15.12
C VAL A 137 1.50 -3.67 -16.32
N TYR A 138 2.50 -2.83 -16.09
CA TYR A 138 3.54 -2.47 -17.04
C TYR A 138 4.83 -3.25 -16.74
N PRO A 139 5.72 -3.45 -17.73
CA PRO A 139 6.98 -4.15 -17.49
C PRO A 139 7.91 -3.41 -16.51
N ASP A 140 8.03 -2.09 -16.64
CA ASP A 140 8.92 -1.22 -15.87
C ASP A 140 8.17 0.03 -15.38
N ALA A 141 8.82 0.82 -14.52
CA ALA A 141 8.34 2.15 -14.12
C ALA A 141 8.09 3.01 -15.38
N PHE A 142 6.94 3.66 -15.42
CA PHE A 142 6.50 4.47 -16.55
C PHE A 142 6.11 5.86 -16.06
N GLU A 143 6.46 6.89 -16.82
CA GLU A 143 5.87 8.22 -16.73
C GLU A 143 4.67 8.24 -17.69
N VAL A 144 3.47 8.55 -17.21
CA VAL A 144 2.31 8.78 -18.09
C VAL A 144 2.22 10.27 -18.37
N ASP A 145 2.42 10.66 -19.62
CA ASP A 145 2.03 11.97 -20.08
C ASP A 145 0.48 12.06 -20.04
N HIS A 146 -0.06 12.91 -19.17
CA HIS A 146 -1.48 13.20 -19.13
C HIS A 146 -1.74 14.55 -19.81
N GLU A 147 -2.54 14.56 -20.87
CA GLU A 147 -3.05 15.79 -21.46
C GLU A 147 -4.34 16.20 -20.71
N GLU A 148 -4.25 17.18 -19.80
CA GLU A 148 -5.43 17.87 -19.29
C GLU A 148 -5.79 19.02 -20.24
N ILE A 149 -7.02 18.96 -20.78
CA ILE A 149 -7.65 20.07 -21.49
C ILE A 149 -8.42 20.87 -20.46
N ASP A 150 -8.02 22.12 -20.24
CA ASP A 150 -8.71 23.02 -19.33
C ASP A 150 -10.10 23.44 -19.86
N GLU A 151 -10.90 24.13 -19.03
CA GLU A 151 -12.21 24.68 -19.43
C GLU A 151 -12.12 25.68 -20.61
N SER A 152 -10.91 26.10 -20.98
CA SER A 152 -10.58 27.02 -22.08
C SER A 152 -10.18 26.30 -23.38
N GLY A 153 -10.03 24.97 -23.38
CA GLY A 153 -9.58 24.20 -24.55
C GLY A 153 -8.07 24.28 -24.82
N VAL A 154 -7.27 24.71 -23.84
CA VAL A 154 -5.80 24.71 -23.90
C VAL A 154 -5.29 23.34 -23.45
N VAL A 155 -4.56 22.67 -24.34
CA VAL A 155 -3.82 21.44 -24.00
C VAL A 155 -2.60 21.87 -23.21
N HIS A 156 -2.57 21.56 -21.92
CA HIS A 156 -1.36 21.67 -21.13
C HIS A 156 -0.64 20.31 -21.16
N GLU A 157 0.52 20.26 -21.83
CA GLU A 157 1.47 19.15 -21.71
C GLU A 157 2.16 19.29 -20.34
N VAL A 158 1.49 18.82 -19.29
CA VAL A 158 2.07 18.79 -17.95
C VAL A 158 2.81 17.46 -17.81
N ARG A 159 4.13 17.52 -17.91
CA ARG A 159 5.02 16.46 -17.44
C ARG A 159 4.95 16.44 -15.93
N ASP A 160 4.03 15.67 -15.41
CA ASP A 160 3.90 15.50 -13.98
C ASP A 160 4.39 14.11 -13.58
N LEU A 161 5.46 14.10 -12.78
CA LEU A 161 5.73 13.02 -11.84
C LEU A 161 4.65 13.14 -10.73
N ARG A 162 3.38 12.90 -11.10
CA ARG A 162 2.23 12.96 -10.19
C ARG A 162 2.08 11.60 -9.50
N ALA A 163 2.93 11.35 -8.52
CA ALA A 163 2.50 10.67 -7.31
C ALA A 163 1.87 11.75 -6.42
N GLY A 164 0.54 11.84 -6.39
CA GLY A 164 -0.15 12.81 -5.53
C GLY A 164 -1.51 13.32 -5.99
N GLU A 165 -1.90 13.14 -7.26
CA GLU A 165 -3.27 13.41 -7.69
C GLU A 165 -3.75 12.34 -8.68
N ALA A 166 -4.50 11.37 -8.14
CA ALA A 166 -5.62 10.73 -8.82
C ALA A 166 -5.33 9.89 -10.09
N TRP A 167 -4.92 8.64 -9.89
CA TRP A 167 -5.40 7.52 -10.73
C TRP A 167 -6.89 7.20 -10.40
N SER A 168 -7.73 8.24 -10.32
CA SER A 168 -9.02 8.29 -9.59
C SER A 168 -10.19 7.56 -10.25
N HIS A 169 -9.95 6.58 -11.10
CA HIS A 169 -11.01 5.80 -11.76
C HIS A 169 -11.08 4.34 -11.30
N GLY A 170 -10.42 4.03 -10.18
CA GLY A 170 -10.44 2.70 -9.60
C GLY A 170 -9.49 1.73 -10.29
N THR A 171 -8.41 2.21 -10.89
CA THR A 171 -7.42 1.33 -11.52
C THR A 171 -6.18 1.26 -10.64
N LEU A 172 -5.82 0.05 -10.23
CA LEU A 172 -4.53 -0.22 -9.58
C LEU A 172 -3.48 -0.38 -10.68
N VAL A 173 -2.50 0.51 -10.74
CA VAL A 173 -1.46 0.47 -11.78
C VAL A 173 -0.11 0.14 -11.17
N LEU A 174 0.58 -0.82 -11.76
CA LEU A 174 1.76 -1.44 -11.18
C LEU A 174 2.87 -1.59 -12.21
N SER A 175 4.11 -1.43 -11.76
CA SER A 175 5.33 -1.84 -12.47
C SER A 175 5.72 -3.25 -12.04
N TRP A 176 5.82 -4.17 -12.99
CA TRP A 176 6.20 -5.56 -12.71
C TRP A 176 7.65 -5.66 -12.20
N ALA A 177 8.54 -4.80 -12.68
CA ALA A 177 9.89 -4.66 -12.14
C ALA A 177 9.87 -4.36 -10.64
N ASP A 178 9.00 -3.45 -10.18
CA ASP A 178 8.90 -3.07 -8.76
C ASP A 178 8.21 -4.16 -7.93
N VAL A 179 7.21 -4.86 -8.49
CA VAL A 179 6.63 -6.05 -7.84
C VAL A 179 7.70 -7.14 -7.63
N GLN A 180 8.60 -7.33 -8.60
CA GLN A 180 9.71 -8.29 -8.49
C GLN A 180 10.81 -7.81 -7.54
N ALA A 181 11.11 -6.51 -7.51
CA ALA A 181 12.08 -5.94 -6.57
C ALA A 181 11.68 -6.22 -5.11
N GLY A 182 10.37 -6.21 -4.83
CA GLY A 182 9.83 -6.62 -3.52
C GLY A 182 10.08 -8.08 -3.15
N LEU A 183 10.68 -8.93 -3.99
CA LEU A 183 11.10 -10.28 -3.58
C LEU A 183 12.35 -10.28 -2.70
N ASP A 184 13.16 -9.23 -2.72
CA ASP A 184 14.34 -9.11 -1.87
C ASP A 184 13.89 -8.95 -0.41
N PRO A 185 14.14 -9.92 0.49
CA PRO A 185 13.65 -9.88 1.87
C PRO A 185 14.24 -8.75 2.73
N GLU A 186 15.33 -8.11 2.29
CA GLU A 186 15.94 -6.98 3.01
C GLU A 186 15.31 -5.64 2.65
N MET A 187 14.53 -5.58 1.55
CA MET A 187 13.86 -4.36 1.11
C MET A 187 12.51 -4.17 1.82
N ALA A 188 12.29 -2.96 2.33
CA ALA A 188 11.00 -2.56 2.91
C ALA A 188 9.91 -2.36 1.86
N THR A 189 10.28 -2.20 0.59
CA THR A 189 9.36 -1.80 -0.48
C THR A 189 8.41 -2.93 -0.89
N SER A 190 7.13 -2.60 -1.05
CA SER A 190 6.09 -3.44 -1.61
C SER A 190 5.09 -2.56 -2.35
N VAL A 191 5.34 -2.31 -3.64
CA VAL A 191 4.54 -1.39 -4.48
C VAL A 191 3.04 -1.72 -4.46
N VAL A 192 2.67 -3.00 -4.39
CA VAL A 192 1.26 -3.39 -4.33
C VAL A 192 0.62 -2.97 -3.01
N VAL A 193 1.32 -3.14 -1.89
CA VAL A 193 0.84 -2.71 -0.57
C VAL A 193 0.76 -1.19 -0.49
N HIS A 194 1.75 -0.50 -1.06
CA HIS A 194 1.80 0.96 -1.15
C HIS A 194 0.56 1.52 -1.85
N GLU A 195 0.30 1.09 -3.08
CA GLU A 195 -0.85 1.54 -3.86
C GLU A 195 -2.18 1.16 -3.18
N VAL A 196 -2.27 -0.04 -2.59
CA VAL A 196 -3.46 -0.43 -1.82
C VAL A 196 -3.66 0.44 -0.58
N ALA A 197 -2.59 0.89 0.08
CA ALA A 197 -2.68 1.82 1.19
C ALA A 197 -3.29 3.16 0.75
N HIS A 198 -2.94 3.69 -0.43
CA HIS A 198 -3.59 4.87 -1.00
C HIS A 198 -5.10 4.66 -1.23
N PHE A 199 -5.49 3.52 -1.82
CA PHE A 199 -6.91 3.18 -1.98
C PHE A 199 -7.66 3.09 -0.65
N ILE A 200 -7.01 2.57 0.39
CA ILE A 200 -7.56 2.47 1.75
C ILE A 200 -7.68 3.86 2.39
N ASP A 201 -6.68 4.73 2.22
CA ASP A 201 -6.67 6.09 2.76
C ASP A 201 -7.76 6.96 2.12
N GLY A 202 -7.86 6.93 0.79
CA GLY A 202 -8.88 7.64 0.02
C GLY A 202 -10.32 7.15 0.22
N ALA A 203 -10.55 6.06 0.95
CA ALA A 203 -11.89 5.50 1.14
C ALA A 203 -12.86 6.42 1.93
N ASN A 204 -12.37 7.47 2.61
CA ASN A 204 -13.20 8.48 3.25
C ASN A 204 -13.18 9.87 2.58
N GLY A 205 -12.51 10.01 1.43
CA GLY A 205 -12.37 11.28 0.72
C GLY A 205 -10.98 11.45 0.10
N ALA A 206 -10.26 12.47 0.52
CA ALA A 206 -8.91 12.74 0.05
C ALA A 206 -7.88 11.89 0.79
N GLU A 207 -6.85 11.44 0.06
CA GLU A 207 -5.68 10.80 0.62
C GLU A 207 -4.89 11.83 1.47
N ASN A 208 -4.72 11.52 2.76
CA ASN A 208 -4.15 12.42 3.75
C ASN A 208 -3.51 11.70 4.94
N GLY A 209 -3.26 10.39 4.83
CA GLY A 209 -2.72 9.55 5.89
C GLY A 209 -3.71 9.27 7.04
N PHE A 210 -5.00 9.44 6.77
CA PHE A 210 -6.08 9.20 7.72
C PHE A 210 -7.16 8.31 7.07
N PRO A 211 -6.96 6.98 7.04
CA PRO A 211 -7.95 6.07 6.49
C PRO A 211 -9.24 6.09 7.35
N PRO A 212 -10.36 5.54 6.86
CA PRO A 212 -11.63 5.45 7.61
C PRO A 212 -11.51 4.69 8.94
N LEU A 213 -11.06 5.38 10.00
CA LEU A 213 -10.85 4.80 11.32
C LEU A 213 -12.20 4.45 11.98
N GLY A 214 -12.36 3.19 12.35
CA GLY A 214 -13.52 2.70 13.08
C GLY A 214 -13.69 3.36 14.45
N LYS A 215 -14.87 3.19 15.06
CA LYS A 215 -15.23 3.79 16.37
C LYS A 215 -14.31 3.43 17.55
N HIS A 216 -13.50 2.38 17.39
CA HIS A 216 -12.58 1.89 18.42
C HIS A 216 -11.17 2.51 18.32
N HIS A 217 -10.91 3.34 17.31
CA HIS A 217 -9.67 4.07 17.16
C HIS A 217 -9.77 5.45 17.80
N ASP A 218 -8.73 5.83 18.54
CA ASP A 218 -8.56 7.20 19.01
C ASP A 218 -8.04 8.06 17.86
N ARG A 219 -8.97 8.70 17.15
CA ARG A 219 -8.69 9.54 15.98
C ARG A 219 -7.78 10.71 16.32
N VAL A 220 -7.97 11.33 17.49
CA VAL A 220 -7.16 12.47 17.93
C VAL A 220 -5.73 12.02 18.14
N ARG A 221 -5.56 10.86 18.80
CA ARG A 221 -4.24 10.28 19.02
C ARG A 221 -3.57 9.80 17.73
N TRP A 222 -4.33 9.21 16.80
CA TRP A 222 -3.80 8.86 15.48
C TRP A 222 -3.20 10.08 14.79
N THR A 223 -3.98 11.14 14.62
CA THR A 223 -3.52 12.37 13.95
C THR A 223 -2.32 12.97 14.66
N ALA A 224 -2.33 13.05 15.99
CA ALA A 224 -1.22 13.61 16.75
C ALA A 224 0.07 12.77 16.62
N ASP A 225 -0.02 11.45 16.76
CA ASP A 225 1.13 10.55 16.71
C ASP A 225 1.72 10.49 15.28
N PHE A 226 0.87 10.39 14.24
CA PHE A 226 1.31 10.40 12.84
C PHE A 226 1.93 11.73 12.43
N GLN A 227 1.30 12.87 12.76
CA GLN A 227 1.85 14.18 12.43
C GLN A 227 3.20 14.40 13.13
N ALA A 228 3.31 14.06 14.41
CA ALA A 228 4.56 14.20 15.14
C ALA A 228 5.68 13.31 14.58
N ALA A 229 5.36 12.13 14.04
CA ALA A 229 6.35 11.27 13.42
C ALA A 229 6.75 11.76 12.02
N PHE A 230 5.79 12.23 11.23
CA PHE A 230 6.04 12.89 9.94
C PHE A 230 6.97 14.09 10.10
N ASP A 231 6.66 15.00 11.03
CA ASP A 231 7.48 16.20 11.28
C ASP A 231 8.91 15.84 11.72
N ARG A 232 9.07 14.77 12.52
CA ARG A 232 10.40 14.26 12.91
C ARG A 232 11.18 13.72 11.71
N LEU A 233 10.53 12.93 10.85
CA LEU A 233 11.17 12.39 9.66
C LEU A 233 11.58 13.52 8.70
N ALA A 234 10.68 14.47 8.43
CA ALA A 234 10.94 15.62 7.57
C ALA A 234 12.15 16.43 8.08
N ALA A 235 12.25 16.64 9.39
CA ALA A 235 13.40 17.34 9.98
C ALA A 235 14.74 16.60 9.80
N VAL A 236 14.74 15.26 9.86
CA VAL A 236 15.94 14.43 9.60
C VAL A 236 16.36 14.55 8.14
N VAL A 237 15.40 14.43 7.22
CA VAL A 237 15.63 14.57 5.77
C VAL A 237 16.14 15.98 5.42
N ASP A 238 15.53 17.02 5.98
CA ASP A 238 15.96 18.42 5.79
C ASP A 238 17.37 18.70 6.31
N ALA A 239 17.79 17.98 7.36
CA ALA A 239 19.15 18.05 7.89
C ALA A 239 20.18 17.32 7.00
N GLY A 240 19.73 16.49 6.05
CA GLY A 240 20.58 15.66 5.20
C GLY A 240 21.13 14.41 5.91
N ASP A 241 20.51 14.03 7.03
CA ASP A 241 20.84 12.79 7.74
C ASP A 241 20.11 11.60 7.09
N GLU A 242 20.68 10.40 7.19
CA GLU A 242 20.05 9.18 6.66
C GLU A 242 18.95 8.69 7.63
N PRO A 243 17.66 8.70 7.24
CA PRO A 243 16.58 8.25 8.09
C PRO A 243 16.47 6.71 8.16
N LEU A 244 15.80 6.21 9.20
CA LEU A 244 15.52 4.77 9.35
C LEU A 244 14.39 4.29 8.41
N ILE A 245 13.44 5.17 8.12
CA ILE A 245 12.34 4.96 7.17
C ILE A 245 12.71 5.69 5.89
N ASP A 246 12.33 5.14 4.74
CA ASP A 246 12.57 5.74 3.42
C ASP A 246 12.22 7.24 3.43
N PRO A 247 13.16 8.13 3.03
CA PRO A 247 12.94 9.57 3.02
C PRO A 247 11.75 10.00 2.14
N TYR A 248 11.32 9.17 1.18
CA TYR A 248 10.14 9.41 0.37
C TYR A 248 8.87 9.58 1.22
N ALA A 249 8.80 8.94 2.39
CA ALA A 249 7.70 9.10 3.33
C ALA A 249 7.57 10.54 3.88
N ALA A 250 8.59 11.39 3.77
CA ALA A 250 8.54 12.80 4.14
C ALA A 250 7.87 13.70 3.08
N THR A 251 7.45 13.15 1.93
CA THR A 251 6.87 13.91 0.82
C THR A 251 5.53 14.55 1.21
N ASN A 252 4.59 13.77 1.73
CA ASN A 252 3.32 14.24 2.26
C ASN A 252 2.71 13.16 3.20
N PRO A 253 1.64 13.48 3.95
CA PRO A 253 1.02 12.53 4.89
C PRO A 253 0.44 11.25 4.26
N ALA A 254 -0.02 11.29 3.00
CA ALA A 254 -0.51 10.10 2.32
C ALA A 254 0.63 9.13 2.00
N GLU A 255 1.73 9.64 1.44
CA GLU A 255 2.98 8.89 1.22
C GLU A 255 3.55 8.33 2.52
N PHE A 256 3.50 9.14 3.59
CA PHE A 256 3.91 8.68 4.91
C PHE A 256 3.12 7.44 5.35
N PHE A 257 1.79 7.47 5.21
CA PHE A 257 0.95 6.31 5.55
C PHE A 257 1.23 5.10 4.65
N ALA A 258 1.37 5.30 3.34
CA ALA A 258 1.64 4.23 2.39
C ALA A 258 3.00 3.55 2.66
N VAL A 259 4.07 4.34 2.83
CA VAL A 259 5.40 3.81 3.17
C VAL A 259 5.39 3.11 4.52
N LEU A 260 4.79 3.68 5.58
CA LEU A 260 4.70 2.98 6.85
C LEU A 260 3.91 1.67 6.75
N SER A 261 2.95 1.57 5.83
CA SER A 261 2.20 0.33 5.57
C SER A 261 3.07 -0.72 4.89
N GLU A 262 3.97 -0.33 3.98
CA GLU A 262 4.98 -1.24 3.41
C GLU A 262 5.87 -1.80 4.52
N TYR A 263 6.47 -0.93 5.35
CA TYR A 263 7.29 -1.35 6.49
C TYR A 263 6.52 -2.23 7.47
N PHE A 264 5.24 -1.95 7.70
CA PHE A 264 4.41 -2.77 8.59
C PHE A 264 4.29 -4.23 8.12
N PHE A 265 4.18 -4.48 6.82
CA PHE A 265 4.07 -5.84 6.29
C PHE A 265 5.43 -6.48 5.94
N ARG A 266 6.47 -5.67 5.70
CA ARG A 266 7.78 -6.11 5.24
C ARG A 266 8.82 -6.23 6.35
N LEU A 267 8.99 -5.15 7.12
CA LEU A 267 10.01 -4.99 8.15
C LEU A 267 9.38 -4.39 9.42
N PRO A 268 8.42 -5.10 10.06
CA PRO A 268 7.67 -4.57 11.19
C PRO A 268 8.55 -4.25 12.41
N GLU A 269 9.70 -4.90 12.55
CA GLU A 269 10.72 -4.60 13.55
C GLU A 269 11.33 -3.21 13.33
N VAL A 270 11.61 -2.84 12.08
CA VAL A 270 12.16 -1.52 11.72
C VAL A 270 11.13 -0.43 12.00
N LEU A 271 9.87 -0.67 11.65
CA LEU A 271 8.77 0.24 12.00
C LEU A 271 8.59 0.39 13.51
N SER A 272 8.68 -0.72 14.25
CA SER A 272 8.59 -0.70 15.71
C SER A 272 9.76 0.05 16.34
N ASP A 273 10.97 -0.07 15.80
CA ASP A 273 12.15 0.69 16.26
C ASP A 273 12.03 2.18 15.91
N PHE A 274 11.44 2.51 14.75
CA PHE A 274 11.16 3.89 14.35
C PHE A 274 10.15 4.59 15.27
N ASP A 275 8.97 3.98 15.47
CA ASP A 275 7.98 4.48 16.42
C ASP A 275 7.02 3.34 16.86
N PRO A 276 7.17 2.81 18.09
CA PRO A 276 6.30 1.76 18.61
C PRO A 276 4.81 2.15 18.69
N SER A 277 4.50 3.45 18.77
CA SER A 277 3.11 3.92 18.80
C SER A 277 2.47 3.83 17.42
N LEU A 278 3.20 4.19 16.36
CA LEU A 278 2.71 4.04 14.98
C LEU A 278 2.51 2.56 14.63
N TYR A 279 3.46 1.69 15.00
CA TYR A 279 3.29 0.25 14.84
C TYR A 279 1.97 -0.24 15.47
N ARG A 280 1.69 0.15 16.71
CA ARG A 280 0.45 -0.23 17.40
C ARG A 280 -0.81 0.36 16.75
N HIS A 281 -0.73 1.56 16.19
CA HIS A 281 -1.85 2.15 15.44
C HIS A 281 -2.16 1.33 14.19
N LEU A 282 -1.14 0.99 13.39
CA LEU A 282 -1.27 0.18 12.19
C LEU A 282 -1.72 -1.25 12.51
N ALA A 283 -1.18 -1.87 13.56
CA ALA A 283 -1.61 -3.19 14.01
C ALA A 283 -3.10 -3.25 14.38
N ARG A 284 -3.59 -2.21 15.08
CA ARG A 284 -5.02 -2.08 15.38
C ARG A 284 -5.84 -1.80 14.13
N PHE A 285 -5.33 -0.96 13.22
CA PHE A 285 -6.04 -0.57 12.01
C PHE A 285 -6.21 -1.74 11.07
N TYR A 286 -5.13 -2.42 10.69
CA TYR A 286 -5.17 -3.60 9.83
C TYR A 286 -5.72 -4.85 10.51
N ALA A 287 -5.88 -4.81 11.84
CA ALA A 287 -6.23 -5.97 12.68
C ALA A 287 -5.27 -7.15 12.46
N GLN A 288 -3.98 -6.86 12.35
CA GLN A 288 -2.88 -7.80 12.11
C GLN A 288 -1.69 -7.45 12.98
N ASP A 289 -0.81 -8.41 13.26
CA ASP A 289 0.42 -8.19 14.05
C ASP A 289 1.61 -8.92 13.41
N PRO A 290 2.20 -8.38 12.32
CA PRO A 290 3.32 -9.01 11.62
C PRO A 290 4.54 -9.23 12.52
N LEU A 291 4.85 -8.32 13.44
CA LEU A 291 5.95 -8.49 14.39
C LEU A 291 5.74 -9.70 15.30
N ALA A 292 4.52 -9.92 15.79
CA ALA A 292 4.21 -11.10 16.60
C ALA A 292 4.32 -12.40 15.81
N ARG A 293 4.03 -12.39 14.50
CA ARG A 293 4.22 -13.56 13.61
C ARG A 293 5.69 -13.96 13.45
N MET A 294 6.62 -13.01 13.60
CA MET A 294 8.07 -13.27 13.50
C MET A 294 8.69 -13.86 14.77
N ALA A 295 8.12 -13.63 15.95
CA ALA A 295 8.69 -14.10 17.22
C ALA A 295 9.00 -15.62 17.26
N PRO A 296 8.17 -16.53 16.70
CA PRO A 296 8.49 -17.94 16.56
C PRO A 296 9.76 -18.25 15.74
N ARG A 297 10.18 -17.38 14.81
CA ARG A 297 11.41 -17.53 14.02
C ARG A 297 12.66 -17.10 14.78
N ILE A 298 12.59 -16.04 15.57
CA ILE A 298 13.72 -15.53 16.36
C ILE A 298 14.14 -16.58 17.40
N ASP A 299 13.18 -17.17 18.12
CA ASP A 299 13.46 -18.21 19.11
C ASP A 299 14.07 -19.47 18.47
N ARG A 300 13.63 -19.86 17.26
CA ARG A 300 14.20 -21.00 16.52
C ARG A 300 15.62 -20.72 15.98
N LYS A 301 15.89 -19.52 15.46
CA LYS A 301 17.26 -19.12 15.03
C LYS A 301 18.21 -18.99 16.23
N ALA A 302 17.75 -18.43 17.34
CA ALA A 302 18.53 -18.32 18.57
C ALA A 302 18.87 -19.69 19.18
N ALA A 303 17.94 -20.66 19.13
CA ALA A 303 18.18 -22.02 19.57
C ALA A 303 19.14 -22.82 18.66
N GLY A 304 19.20 -22.49 17.36
CA GLY A 304 20.05 -23.17 16.37
C GLY A 304 21.54 -22.79 16.39
N ASN A 305 21.92 -21.68 17.04
CA ASN A 305 23.30 -21.20 17.07
C ASN A 305 24.14 -21.70 18.26
N ASN A 306 23.58 -22.52 19.16
CA ASN A 306 24.33 -23.20 20.23
C ASN A 306 24.71 -24.63 19.84
N GLY A 307 25.53 -24.77 18.78
CA GLY A 307 26.25 -26.01 18.50
C GLY A 307 27.42 -26.19 19.47
N PRO A 308 27.73 -27.42 19.93
CA PRO A 308 28.68 -27.63 21.01
C PRO A 308 30.09 -27.24 20.58
N SER A 309 30.72 -26.34 21.35
CA SER A 309 32.16 -26.11 21.31
C SER A 309 32.86 -27.45 21.58
N ARG A 310 33.44 -28.06 20.54
CA ARG A 310 34.25 -29.27 20.67
C ARG A 310 35.50 -28.92 21.49
N ALA A 311 35.61 -29.54 22.66
CA ALA A 311 36.86 -29.69 23.41
C ALA A 311 37.68 -30.85 22.81
#